data_AF-A0A183SSP7-F1
#
_entry.id   AF-A0A183SSP7-F1
#
_cell.length_a   1.000
_cell.length_b   1.000
_cell.length_c   1.000
_cell.angle_alpha   90.00
_cell.angle_beta   90.00
_cell.angle_gamma   90.00
#
_symmetry.space_group_name_H-M   'P 1'
#
loop_
_entity.id
_entity.type
_entity.pdbx_description
1 polymer ?
#
loop_
_entity_poly.entity_id
_entity_poly.type
_entity_poly.pdbx_seq_one_letter_code
_entity_poly.pdbx_strand_id
1 'polypeptide(L)'
;MTTLKSEVNRKRKLCLNYLTEKTFNSLKKHKVQRNRVKKTRTFPKLFYNYMRQRTRNNDPIPLLKTDDVVELCKENGKATHPSHFFQPFFTLEATLTADNYSVHAAPTIDSMVITEVIVLQELLKLKEIKSPGPDVIPANLLNKLAVKLVENLCLLLGTSLAAGRLLPDWKTV
;
A
#
# COMPACT_ATOMS: atom_id res chain seq x y z
N MET A 1 -21.71 27.47 59.24
CA MET A 1 -20.87 26.31 59.64
C MET A 1 -21.34 24.95 59.08
N THR A 2 -22.52 24.83 58.48
CA THR A 2 -23.09 23.55 57.99
C THR A 2 -22.62 23.14 56.59
N THR A 3 -22.29 24.10 55.72
CA THR A 3 -21.86 23.90 54.33
C THR A 3 -20.47 23.28 54.20
N LEU A 4 -19.54 23.66 55.08
CA LEU A 4 -18.18 23.10 55.06
C LEU A 4 -18.17 21.61 55.47
N LYS A 5 -19.02 21.22 56.43
CA LYS A 5 -19.13 19.82 56.89
C LYS A 5 -19.75 18.91 55.83
N SER A 6 -20.75 19.38 55.08
CA SER A 6 -21.33 18.61 53.97
C SER A 6 -20.35 18.46 52.80
N GLU A 7 -19.57 19.49 52.50
CA GLU A 7 -18.51 19.47 51.48
C GLU A 7 -17.42 18.44 51.83
N VAL A 8 -16.94 18.45 53.08
CA VAL A 8 -15.93 17.49 53.55
C VAL A 8 -16.46 16.05 53.54
N ASN A 9 -17.71 15.82 53.94
CA ASN A 9 -18.32 14.50 53.88
C ASN A 9 -18.52 14.00 52.45
N ARG A 10 -18.89 14.89 51.52
CA ARG A 10 -18.98 14.58 50.09
C ARG A 10 -17.63 14.15 49.53
N LYS A 11 -16.56 14.90 49.83
CA LYS A 11 -15.19 14.58 49.39
C LYS A 11 -14.67 13.27 49.99
N ARG A 12 -14.97 12.99 51.27
CA ARG A 12 -14.64 11.70 51.90
C ARG A 12 -15.34 10.53 51.21
N LYS A 13 -16.64 10.66 50.90
CA LYS A 13 -17.41 9.62 50.20
C LYS A 13 -16.86 9.33 48.80
N LEU A 14 -16.47 10.38 48.06
CA LEU A 14 -15.85 10.23 46.74
C LEU A 14 -14.48 9.57 46.82
N CYS A 15 -13.66 9.91 47.81
CA CYS A 15 -12.35 9.26 48.04
C CYS A 15 -12.51 7.78 48.40
N LEU A 16 -13.44 7.44 49.30
CA LEU A 16 -13.76 6.05 49.64
C LEU A 16 -14.25 5.27 48.41
N ASN A 17 -15.11 5.86 47.58
CA ASN A 17 -15.59 5.22 46.35
C ASN A 17 -14.47 5.03 45.31
N TYR A 18 -13.59 6.02 45.15
CA TYR A 18 -12.43 5.89 44.26
C TYR A 18 -11.48 4.77 44.74
N LEU A 19 -11.26 4.66 46.05
CA LEU A 19 -10.45 3.58 46.63
C LEU A 19 -11.14 2.22 46.52
N THR A 20 -12.45 2.11 46.72
CA THR A 20 -13.19 0.84 46.58
C THR A 20 -13.33 0.39 45.13
N GLU A 21 -13.56 1.29 44.17
CA GLU A 21 -13.60 0.93 42.74
C GLU A 21 -12.22 0.52 42.22
N LYS A 22 -11.16 1.24 42.61
CA LYS A 22 -9.79 0.92 42.22
C LYS A 22 -9.33 -0.42 42.82
N THR A 23 -9.72 -0.71 44.06
CA THR A 23 -9.45 -2.01 44.71
C THR A 23 -10.33 -3.13 44.17
N PHE A 24 -11.60 -2.88 43.86
CA PHE A 24 -12.50 -3.91 43.33
C PHE A 24 -12.12 -4.33 41.91
N ASN A 25 -11.78 -3.37 41.06
CA ASN A 25 -11.31 -3.66 39.71
C ASN A 25 -9.95 -4.36 39.71
N SER A 26 -9.02 -3.96 40.61
CA SER A 26 -7.73 -4.66 40.75
C SER A 26 -7.91 -6.07 41.32
N LEU A 27 -8.80 -6.27 42.29
CA LEU A 27 -9.17 -7.58 42.85
C LEU A 27 -9.84 -8.48 41.82
N LYS A 28 -10.77 -7.95 41.00
CA LYS A 28 -11.36 -8.69 39.88
C LYS A 28 -10.29 -9.10 38.87
N LYS A 29 -9.41 -8.19 38.47
CA LYS A 29 -8.28 -8.48 37.57
C LYS A 29 -7.37 -9.58 38.17
N HIS A 30 -7.02 -9.48 39.45
CA HIS A 30 -6.21 -10.46 40.15
C HIS A 30 -6.89 -11.84 40.25
N LYS A 31 -8.19 -11.89 40.56
CA LYS A 31 -8.98 -13.14 40.58
C LYS A 31 -8.99 -13.82 39.20
N VAL A 32 -9.19 -13.05 38.12
CA VAL A 32 -9.16 -13.56 36.74
C VAL A 32 -7.77 -14.13 36.40
N GLN A 33 -6.69 -13.42 36.74
CA GLN A 33 -5.33 -13.91 36.51
C GLN A 33 -5.04 -15.19 37.29
N ARG A 34 -5.40 -15.25 38.58
CA ARG A 34 -5.21 -16.43 39.43
C ARG A 34 -5.96 -17.66 38.91
N ASN A 35 -7.18 -17.47 38.41
CA ASN A 35 -7.96 -18.55 37.80
C ASN A 35 -7.36 -19.03 36.47
N ARG A 36 -6.74 -18.14 35.67
CA ARG A 36 -6.01 -18.52 34.46
C ARG A 36 -4.77 -19.36 34.79
N VAL A 37 -4.00 -18.98 35.81
CA VAL A 37 -2.81 -19.73 36.27
C VAL A 37 -3.18 -21.10 36.86
N LYS A 38 -4.33 -21.21 37.54
CA LYS A 38 -4.82 -22.54 37.98
C LYS A 38 -5.12 -23.47 36.80
N LYS A 39 -5.74 -22.94 35.74
CA LYS A 39 -6.08 -23.69 34.52
C LYS A 39 -4.86 -24.03 33.65
N THR A 40 -3.76 -23.31 33.77
CA THR A 40 -2.55 -23.59 32.97
C THR A 40 -1.78 -24.81 33.46
N ARG A 41 -1.95 -25.21 34.74
CA ARG A 41 -1.39 -26.46 35.27
C ARG A 41 -2.01 -27.70 34.61
N THR A 42 -3.30 -27.64 34.30
CA THR A 42 -4.03 -28.73 33.63
C THR A 42 -4.00 -28.62 32.11
N PHE A 43 -3.89 -27.41 31.55
CA PHE A 43 -3.85 -27.17 30.11
C PHE A 43 -2.66 -26.26 29.71
N PRO A 44 -1.49 -26.84 29.40
CA PRO A 44 -0.29 -26.09 29.04
C PRO A 44 -0.49 -25.12 27.85
N LYS A 45 -1.38 -25.46 26.90
CA LYS A 45 -1.71 -24.60 25.75
C LYS A 45 -2.26 -23.22 26.16
N LEU A 46 -2.95 -23.11 27.29
CA LEU A 46 -3.46 -21.82 27.79
C LEU A 46 -2.32 -20.89 28.21
N PHE A 47 -1.22 -21.45 28.72
CA PHE A 47 -0.04 -20.67 29.12
C PHE A 47 0.65 -20.07 27.89
N TYR A 48 0.92 -20.91 26.88
CA TYR A 48 1.57 -20.43 25.65
C TYR A 48 0.67 -19.47 24.86
N ASN A 49 -0.66 -19.64 24.89
CA ASN A 49 -1.57 -18.67 24.30
C ASN A 49 -1.57 -17.33 25.04
N TYR A 50 -1.53 -17.34 26.38
CA TYR A 50 -1.38 -16.12 27.17
C TYR A 50 -0.07 -15.40 26.88
N MET A 51 1.05 -16.13 26.85
CA MET A 51 2.37 -15.58 26.50
C MET A 51 2.34 -14.96 25.10
N ARG A 52 1.84 -15.69 24.09
CA ARG A 52 1.70 -15.16 22.72
C ARG A 52 0.82 -13.92 22.65
N GLN A 53 -0.29 -13.86 23.38
CA GLN A 53 -1.14 -12.66 23.40
C GLN A 53 -0.46 -11.45 24.05
N ARG A 54 0.47 -11.69 24.98
CA ARG A 54 1.22 -10.63 25.68
C ARG A 54 2.47 -10.18 24.94
N THR A 55 3.10 -11.06 24.18
CA THR A 55 4.35 -10.77 23.45
C THR A 55 4.14 -10.43 21.98
N ARG A 56 2.97 -10.71 21.41
CA ARG A 56 2.65 -10.24 20.06
C ARG A 56 2.52 -8.73 20.05
N ASN A 57 3.20 -8.12 19.08
CA ASN A 57 2.94 -6.73 18.71
C ASN A 57 1.44 -6.61 18.34
N ASN A 58 0.70 -5.77 19.06
CA ASN A 58 -0.70 -5.48 18.75
C ASN A 58 -0.84 -4.29 17.79
N ASP A 59 0.27 -3.64 17.44
CA ASP A 59 0.24 -2.55 16.49
C ASP A 59 0.05 -3.09 15.07
N PRO A 60 -0.79 -2.42 14.25
CA PRO A 60 -1.01 -2.82 12.85
C PRO A 60 0.27 -2.74 12.01
N ILE A 61 1.26 -1.97 12.46
CA ILE A 61 2.54 -1.78 11.78
C ILE A 61 3.58 -2.72 12.43
N PRO A 62 4.15 -3.68 11.67
CA PRO A 62 5.20 -4.58 12.15
C PRO A 62 6.42 -3.83 12.70
N LEU A 63 7.24 -4.53 13.50
CA LEU A 63 8.54 -4.01 13.92
C LEU A 63 9.52 -4.09 12.74
N LEU A 64 10.23 -2.99 12.48
CA LEU A 64 11.29 -2.97 11.49
C LEU A 64 12.61 -3.33 12.18
N LYS A 65 13.40 -4.17 11.53
CA LYS A 65 14.77 -4.48 11.96
C LYS A 65 15.72 -3.70 11.09
N THR A 66 16.56 -2.88 11.70
CA THR A 66 17.68 -2.25 11.02
C THR A 66 18.80 -3.28 10.83
N ASP A 67 19.73 -3.01 9.91
CA ASP A 67 20.91 -3.85 9.65
C ASP A 67 21.75 -4.11 10.92
N ASP A 68 21.74 -3.20 11.88
CA ASP A 68 22.39 -3.34 13.20
C ASP A 68 21.62 -4.24 14.19
N VAL A 69 20.59 -4.97 13.73
CA VAL A 69 19.72 -5.85 14.55
C VAL A 69 18.98 -5.08 15.67
N VAL A 70 18.86 -3.76 15.55
CA VAL A 70 18.06 -2.93 16.46
C VAL A 70 16.60 -2.94 15.99
N GLU A 71 15.69 -3.36 16.86
CA GLU A 71 14.26 -3.31 16.60
C GLU A 71 13.75 -1.87 16.75
N LEU A 72 13.30 -1.29 15.64
CA LEU A 72 12.69 0.05 15.61
C LEU A 72 11.24 -0.04 16.10
N CYS A 73 11.06 0.23 17.40
CA CYS A 73 9.74 0.26 18.02
C CYS A 73 9.05 1.64 17.93
N LYS A 74 9.81 2.73 17.73
CA LYS A 74 9.26 4.10 17.72
C LYS A 74 8.71 4.48 16.35
N GLU A 75 7.53 5.09 16.33
CA GLU A 75 6.80 5.52 15.13
C GLU A 75 7.67 6.39 14.19
N ASN A 76 8.35 7.40 14.73
CA ASN A 76 9.25 8.24 13.94
C ASN A 76 10.38 7.45 13.28
N GLY A 77 11.00 6.51 14.02
CA GLY A 77 12.06 5.65 13.48
C GLY A 77 11.54 4.77 12.33
N LYS A 78 10.32 4.26 12.45
CA LYS A 78 9.67 3.46 11.40
C LYS A 78 9.37 4.28 10.13
N ALA A 79 9.00 5.54 10.26
CA ALA A 79 8.70 6.42 9.12
C ALA A 79 9.97 6.93 8.42
N THR A 80 11.02 7.22 9.19
CA THR A 80 12.27 7.79 8.66
C THR A 80 13.17 6.74 8.00
N HIS A 81 13.14 5.49 8.46
CA HIS A 81 14.02 4.44 7.94
C HIS A 81 13.83 4.13 6.45
N PRO A 82 12.60 3.96 5.91
CA PRO A 82 12.39 3.79 4.48
C PRO A 82 12.87 4.99 3.66
N SER A 83 12.65 6.21 4.16
CA SER A 83 13.09 7.44 3.47
C SER A 83 14.60 7.43 3.24
N HIS A 84 15.40 7.15 4.28
CA HIS A 84 16.85 7.04 4.16
C HIS A 84 17.29 5.88 3.26
N PHE A 85 16.60 4.73 3.33
CA PHE A 85 16.91 3.59 2.47
C PHE A 85 16.70 3.93 1.00
N PHE A 86 15.63 4.68 0.67
CA PHE A 86 15.29 4.99 -0.72
C PHE A 86 16.00 6.21 -1.28
N GLN A 87 16.48 7.12 -0.42
CA GLN A 87 17.14 8.36 -0.82
C GLN A 87 18.25 8.19 -1.90
N PRO A 88 19.14 7.18 -1.84
CA PRO A 88 20.18 7.00 -2.85
C PRO A 88 19.67 6.53 -4.22
N PHE A 89 18.49 5.91 -4.30
CA PHE A 89 17.90 5.51 -5.58
C PHE A 89 17.24 6.66 -6.32
N PHE A 90 16.95 7.76 -5.61
CA PHE A 90 16.46 8.97 -6.25
C PHE A 90 17.65 9.75 -6.83
N THR A 91 17.97 9.48 -8.08
CA THR A 91 18.75 10.42 -8.88
C THR A 91 17.92 11.67 -9.11
N LEU A 92 18.46 12.84 -8.73
CA LEU A 92 17.91 14.11 -9.16
C LEU A 92 18.03 14.12 -10.69
N GLU A 93 16.89 14.07 -11.40
CA GLU A 93 16.88 14.37 -12.84
C GLU A 93 17.60 15.71 -13.01
N ALA A 94 18.68 15.70 -13.80
CA ALA A 94 19.39 16.94 -14.10
C ALA A 94 18.36 17.91 -14.67
N THR A 95 18.34 19.15 -14.17
CA THR A 95 17.56 20.22 -14.78
C THR A 95 18.13 20.43 -16.19
N LEU A 96 17.64 19.65 -17.15
CA LEU A 96 18.03 19.74 -18.55
C LEU A 96 17.51 21.10 -19.02
N THR A 97 18.37 22.12 -18.94
CA THR A 97 18.17 23.35 -19.70
C THR A 97 18.15 22.93 -21.17
N ALA A 98 17.17 23.45 -21.93
CA ALA A 98 16.97 23.11 -23.33
C ALA A 98 18.25 23.23 -24.19
N ASP A 99 19.21 24.02 -23.72
CA ASP A 99 20.47 24.34 -24.38
C ASP A 99 21.53 23.23 -24.33
N ASN A 100 21.37 22.22 -23.45
CA ASN A 100 22.34 21.12 -23.31
C ASN A 100 22.00 19.87 -24.13
N TYR A 101 20.92 19.89 -24.91
CA TYR A 101 20.60 18.80 -25.83
C TYR A 101 21.46 18.95 -27.09
N SER A 102 22.68 18.40 -27.06
CA SER A 102 23.39 18.04 -28.29
C SER A 102 22.48 17.08 -29.05
N VAL A 103 21.82 17.58 -30.09
CA VAL A 103 21.14 16.78 -31.11
C VAL A 103 22.22 15.97 -31.82
N HIS A 104 22.78 14.97 -31.17
CA HIS A 104 23.33 13.86 -31.90
C HIS A 104 22.18 13.36 -32.74
N ALA A 105 22.34 13.38 -34.07
CA ALA A 105 21.36 12.89 -35.01
C ALA A 105 20.95 11.48 -34.54
N ALA A 106 19.81 11.40 -33.87
CA ALA A 106 19.28 10.14 -33.41
C ALA A 106 19.17 9.26 -34.66
N PRO A 107 19.50 7.96 -34.55
CA PRO A 107 19.37 7.06 -35.70
C PRO A 107 17.95 7.22 -36.25
N THR A 108 17.87 7.76 -37.46
CA THR A 108 16.59 8.02 -38.12
C THR A 108 16.07 6.66 -38.53
N ILE A 109 14.89 6.29 -38.04
CA ILE A 109 14.23 5.05 -38.44
C ILE A 109 13.76 5.28 -39.87
N ASP A 110 14.58 4.81 -40.82
CA ASP A 110 14.49 5.15 -42.24
C ASP A 110 13.25 4.55 -42.92
N SER A 111 12.77 3.41 -42.41
CA SER A 111 11.49 2.84 -42.83
C SER A 111 10.95 1.87 -41.78
N MET A 112 9.68 2.06 -41.40
CA MET A 112 8.93 1.09 -40.60
C MET A 112 7.65 0.78 -41.36
N VAL A 113 7.48 -0.49 -41.74
CA VAL A 113 6.30 -0.97 -42.46
C VAL A 113 5.42 -1.74 -41.49
N ILE A 114 4.18 -1.30 -41.35
CA ILE A 114 3.15 -2.02 -40.61
C ILE A 114 2.50 -2.99 -41.57
N THR A 115 2.55 -4.28 -41.27
CA THR A 115 1.94 -5.34 -42.07
C THR A 115 0.76 -5.94 -41.33
N GLU A 116 -0.21 -6.44 -42.08
CA GLU A 116 -1.41 -7.09 -41.53
C GLU A 116 -1.08 -8.25 -40.60
N VAL A 117 -0.04 -9.03 -40.92
CA VAL A 117 0.41 -10.17 -40.10
C VAL A 117 0.82 -9.70 -38.71
N ILE A 118 1.58 -8.61 -38.61
CA ILE A 118 2.04 -8.04 -37.33
C ILE A 118 0.83 -7.52 -36.54
N VAL A 119 -0.07 -6.80 -37.19
CA VAL A 119 -1.29 -6.26 -36.54
C VAL A 119 -2.16 -7.40 -36.01
N LEU A 120 -2.37 -8.46 -36.80
CA LEU A 120 -3.14 -9.62 -36.40
C LEU A 120 -2.50 -10.34 -35.21
N GLN A 121 -1.17 -10.53 -35.24
CA GLN A 121 -0.45 -11.18 -34.15
C GLN A 121 -0.54 -10.38 -32.85
N GLU A 122 -0.39 -9.06 -32.90
CA GLU A 122 -0.51 -8.22 -31.71
C GLU A 122 -1.94 -8.16 -31.18
N LEU A 123 -2.96 -8.18 -32.04
CA LEU A 123 -4.36 -8.30 -31.61
C LEU A 123 -4.58 -9.63 -30.87
N LEU A 124 -4.17 -10.76 -31.44
CA LEU A 124 -4.37 -12.08 -30.82
C LEU A 124 -3.61 -12.28 -29.50
N LYS A 125 -2.55 -11.50 -29.27
CA LYS A 125 -1.76 -11.50 -28.03
C LYS A 125 -2.47 -10.80 -26.88
N LEU A 126 -3.54 -10.03 -27.15
CA LEU A 126 -4.32 -9.35 -26.12
C LEU A 126 -4.99 -10.36 -25.19
N LYS A 127 -4.84 -10.14 -23.89
CA LYS A 127 -5.48 -10.97 -22.86
C LYS A 127 -6.96 -10.60 -22.74
N GLU A 128 -7.84 -11.54 -23.08
CA GLU A 128 -9.30 -11.30 -23.17
C GLU A 128 -9.96 -10.79 -21.89
N ILE A 129 -9.41 -11.13 -20.72
CA ILE A 129 -10.01 -10.87 -19.40
C ILE A 129 -9.52 -9.52 -18.81
N LYS A 130 -8.76 -8.74 -19.57
CA LYS A 130 -8.27 -7.44 -19.09
C LYS A 130 -9.34 -6.36 -19.19
N SER A 131 -9.28 -5.41 -18.26
CA SER A 131 -10.14 -4.22 -18.30
C SER A 131 -9.88 -3.42 -19.59
N PRO A 132 -10.91 -2.81 -20.18
CA PRO A 132 -10.76 -1.90 -21.30
C PRO A 132 -9.79 -0.76 -21.00
N GLY A 133 -9.19 -0.20 -22.05
CA GLY A 133 -8.39 1.01 -21.95
C GLY A 133 -9.26 2.26 -21.81
N PRO A 134 -8.68 3.46 -21.95
CA PRO A 134 -9.43 4.72 -22.01
C PRO A 134 -10.41 4.79 -23.20
N ASP A 135 -10.21 3.93 -24.20
CA ASP A 135 -11.11 3.74 -25.34
C ASP A 135 -12.40 2.98 -24.97
N VAL A 136 -12.48 2.38 -23.78
CA VAL A 136 -13.62 1.58 -23.31
C VAL A 136 -13.86 0.33 -24.19
N ILE A 137 -12.90 -0.04 -25.04
CA ILE A 137 -13.02 -1.20 -25.93
C ILE A 137 -12.48 -2.45 -25.22
N PRO A 138 -13.29 -3.51 -25.03
CA PRO A 138 -12.83 -4.73 -24.40
C PRO A 138 -11.93 -5.55 -25.34
N ALA A 139 -10.82 -6.06 -24.81
CA ALA A 139 -9.87 -6.90 -25.55
C ALA A 139 -10.52 -8.16 -26.18
N ASN A 140 -11.52 -8.74 -25.51
CA ASN A 140 -12.28 -9.88 -26.03
C ASN A 140 -12.96 -9.57 -27.39
N LEU A 141 -13.49 -8.35 -27.54
CA LEU A 141 -14.14 -7.92 -28.78
C LEU A 141 -13.12 -7.76 -29.91
N LEU A 142 -11.96 -7.17 -29.61
CA LEU A 142 -10.87 -7.01 -30.57
C LEU A 142 -10.33 -8.37 -31.05
N ASN A 143 -10.17 -9.35 -30.17
CA ASN A 143 -9.75 -10.70 -30.56
C ASN A 143 -10.75 -11.36 -31.52
N LYS A 144 -12.05 -11.29 -31.21
CA LYS A 144 -13.11 -11.87 -32.05
C LYS A 144 -13.21 -11.22 -33.41
N LEU A 145 -12.95 -9.92 -33.49
CA LEU A 145 -13.03 -9.15 -34.72
C LEU A 145 -11.67 -8.96 -35.41
N ALA A 146 -10.60 -9.57 -34.90
CA ALA A 146 -9.24 -9.28 -35.33
C ALA A 146 -9.07 -9.39 -36.85
N VAL A 147 -9.50 -10.51 -37.44
CA VAL A 147 -9.40 -10.74 -38.89
C VAL A 147 -10.14 -9.68 -39.72
N LYS A 148 -11.26 -9.13 -39.22
CA LYS A 148 -12.03 -8.08 -39.91
C LYS A 148 -11.46 -6.68 -39.71
N LEU A 149 -10.73 -6.45 -38.62
CA LEU A 149 -10.20 -5.15 -38.26
C LEU A 149 -8.77 -4.93 -38.75
N VAL A 150 -8.02 -5.99 -39.02
CA VAL A 150 -6.59 -5.93 -39.38
C VAL A 150 -6.31 -5.02 -40.56
N GLU A 151 -7.07 -5.12 -41.66
CA GLU A 151 -6.88 -4.27 -42.84
C GLU A 151 -7.07 -2.78 -42.49
N ASN A 152 -8.19 -2.46 -41.83
CA ASN A 152 -8.52 -1.09 -41.43
C ASN A 152 -7.48 -0.51 -40.45
N LEU A 153 -7.02 -1.31 -39.48
CA LEU A 153 -6.02 -0.89 -38.51
C LEU A 153 -4.63 -0.73 -39.16
N CYS A 154 -4.28 -1.59 -40.11
CA CYS A 154 -3.03 -1.49 -40.84
C CYS A 154 -2.97 -0.17 -41.65
N LEU A 155 -4.07 0.17 -42.33
CA LEU A 155 -4.19 1.45 -43.06
C LEU A 155 -4.17 2.65 -42.11
N LEU A 156 -4.90 2.60 -41.00
CA LEU A 156 -4.95 3.69 -40.02
C LEU A 156 -3.57 3.96 -39.39
N LEU A 157 -2.89 2.90 -38.95
CA LEU A 157 -1.57 3.04 -38.33
C LEU A 157 -0.52 3.46 -39.34
N GLY A 158 -0.56 2.94 -40.57
CA GLY A 158 0.35 3.34 -41.64
C GLY A 158 0.20 4.82 -42.01
N THR A 159 -1.04 5.32 -42.11
CA THR A 159 -1.31 6.74 -42.38
C THR A 159 -0.90 7.63 -41.21
N SER A 160 -1.15 7.21 -39.96
CA SER A 160 -0.69 7.92 -38.76
C SER A 160 0.82 8.02 -38.69
N LEU A 161 1.53 6.93 -38.99
CA LEU A 161 2.99 6.87 -39.01
C LEU A 161 3.59 7.77 -40.11
N ALA A 162 3.04 7.70 -41.33
CA ALA A 162 3.47 8.55 -42.44
C ALA A 162 3.22 10.04 -42.18
N ALA A 163 2.12 10.38 -41.50
CA ALA A 163 1.80 11.75 -41.11
C ALA A 163 2.63 12.24 -39.91
N GLY A 164 3.31 11.34 -39.19
CA GLY A 164 3.99 11.65 -37.93
C GLY A 164 3.05 12.14 -36.83
N ARG A 165 1.78 11.73 -36.87
CA ARG A 165 0.74 12.21 -35.93
C ARG A 165 0.21 11.07 -35.07
N LEU A 166 0.38 11.20 -33.76
CA LEU A 166 -0.26 10.35 -32.77
C LEU A 166 -1.70 10.82 -32.49
N LEU A 167 -2.58 9.91 -32.08
CA LEU A 167 -3.91 10.31 -31.61
C LEU A 167 -3.78 11.22 -30.37
N PRO A 168 -4.55 12.33 -30.30
CA PRO A 168 -4.48 13.27 -29.18
C PRO A 168 -4.71 12.59 -27.82
N ASP A 169 -5.64 11.64 -27.77
CA ASP A 169 -6.01 10.89 -26.57
C ASP A 169 -4.84 10.10 -25.97
N TRP A 170 -3.81 9.80 -26.78
CA TRP A 170 -2.62 9.08 -26.32
C TRP A 170 -1.56 9.99 -25.69
N LYS A 171 -1.72 11.32 -25.79
CA LYS A 171 -0.80 12.32 -25.20
C LYS A 171 -1.27 12.85 -23.86
N THR A 172 -2.55 12.71 -23.55
CA THR A 172 -3.16 13.13 -22.29
C THR A 172 -3.14 11.98 -21.29
N VAL A 173 -2.13 11.95 -20.43
CA VAL A 173 -2.09 11.18 -19.17
C VAL A 173 -1.67 12.11 -18.05
#